data_AF-A0A450UMT1-F1
#
_entry.id   AF-A0A450UMT1-F1
#
_cell.length_a   1.000
_cell.length_b   1.000
_cell.length_c   1.000
_cell.angle_alpha   90.00
_cell.angle_beta   90.00
_cell.angle_gamma   90.00
#
_symmetry.space_group_name_H-M   'P 1'
#
loop_
_entity.id
_entity.type
_entity.pdbx_description
1 polymer ?
#
loop_
_entity_poly.entity_id
_entity_poly.type
_entity_poly.pdbx_seq_one_letter_code
_entity_poly.pdbx_strand_id
1 'polypeptide(L)' 'MASLSGQVAAYKAQRREDGSDDWRDVGMAMETTLTLSEQENDKRFAYRVVAVNKAGEGEASNSVLAVF' A
#
# COMPACT_ATOMS: atom_id res chain seq x y z
N MET A 1 25.84 -0.33 16.98
CA MET A 1 24.81 0.45 16.27
C MET A 1 24.10 -0.50 15.32
N ALA A 2 22.81 -0.74 15.48
CA ALA A 2 22.05 -1.59 14.57
C ALA A 2 21.96 -0.88 13.22
N SER A 3 22.47 -1.50 12.16
CA SER A 3 22.25 -1.02 10.80
C SER A 3 20.73 -1.07 10.54
N LEU A 4 20.11 0.10 10.40
CA LEU A 4 18.78 0.24 9.84
C LEU A 4 18.93 -0.09 8.34
N SER A 5 19.10 -1.37 8.03
CA SER A 5 19.33 -1.83 6.67
C SER A 5 18.17 -1.34 5.82
N GLY A 6 18.44 -0.44 4.86
CA GLY A 6 17.44 0.09 3.91
C GLY A 6 16.82 -0.96 2.99
N GLN A 7 17.11 -2.23 3.21
CA GLN A 7 16.47 -3.35 2.56
C GLN A 7 14.99 -3.42 2.97
N VAL A 8 14.12 -3.35 1.98
CA VAL A 8 12.68 -3.55 2.17
C VAL A 8 12.44 -5.01 2.55
N ALA A 9 11.65 -5.22 3.61
CA ALA A 9 11.24 -6.54 4.08
C ALA A 9 9.84 -6.93 3.57
N ALA A 10 8.99 -5.93 3.32
CA ALA A 10 7.63 -6.13 2.82
C ALA A 10 7.06 -4.84 2.24
N TYR A 11 5.94 -4.98 1.54
CA TYR A 11 5.16 -3.91 0.93
C TYR A 11 3.74 -3.96 1.46
N LYS A 12 3.25 -2.83 1.97
CA LYS A 12 1.89 -2.66 2.44
C LYS A 12 1.08 -1.90 1.39
N ALA A 13 -0.03 -2.47 0.95
CA ALA A 13 -0.97 -1.81 0.06
C ALA A 13 -2.01 -1.04 0.88
N GLN A 14 -2.25 0.21 0.49
CA GLN A 14 -3.29 1.06 1.04
C GLN A 14 -4.26 1.48 -0.06
N ARG A 15 -5.52 1.69 0.30
CA ARG A 15 -6.53 2.29 -0.58
C ARG A 15 -7.29 3.42 0.10
N ARG A 16 -7.87 4.31 -0.70
CA ARG A 16 -8.90 5.27 -0.30
C ARG A 16 -9.95 5.36 -1.39
N GLU A 17 -11.18 5.75 -1.04
CA GLU A 17 -12.18 6.13 -2.04
C GLU A 17 -11.75 7.41 -2.75
N ASP A 18 -12.09 7.56 -4.03
CA ASP A 18 -11.79 8.76 -4.82
C ASP A 18 -12.39 10.01 -4.16
N GLY A 19 -11.56 11.03 -3.93
CA GLY A 19 -11.93 12.25 -3.20
C GLY A 19 -11.91 12.18 -1.66
N SER A 20 -11.68 11.01 -1.07
CA SER A 20 -11.42 10.89 0.38
C SER A 20 -9.93 11.10 0.68
N ASP A 21 -9.55 11.48 1.90
CA ASP A 21 -8.15 11.47 2.38
C ASP A 21 -7.85 10.30 3.35
N ASP A 22 -8.85 9.45 3.60
CA ASP A 22 -8.76 8.34 4.54
C ASP A 22 -8.15 7.09 3.86
N TRP A 23 -6.82 6.98 3.97
CA TRP A 23 -6.07 5.81 3.53
C TRP A 23 -6.21 4.65 4.53
N ARG A 24 -6.58 3.47 4.04
CA ARG A 24 -6.71 2.24 4.83
C ARG A 24 -5.80 1.15 4.30
N ASP A 25 -5.20 0.39 5.20
CA ASP A 25 -4.42 -0.80 4.88
C ASP A 25 -5.36 -1.89 4.33
N VAL A 26 -4.99 -2.49 3.19
CA VAL A 26 -5.81 -3.51 2.51
C VAL A 26 -5.06 -4.79 2.21
N GLY A 27 -3.75 -4.82 2.42
CA GLY A 27 -2.98 -6.05 2.38
C GLY A 27 -1.49 -5.80 2.47
N MET A 28 -0.73 -6.88 2.54
CA MET A 28 0.71 -6.86 2.68
C MET A 28 1.31 -8.03 1.89
N ALA A 29 2.45 -7.80 1.25
CA ALA A 29 3.19 -8.82 0.52
C ALA A 29 4.69 -8.71 0.81
N MET A 30 5.39 -9.84 0.83
CA MET A 30 6.86 -9.87 0.83
C MET A 30 7.42 -9.66 -0.59
N GLU A 31 6.66 -10.08 -1.60
CA GLU A 31 6.96 -9.88 -3.00
C GLU A 31 6.35 -8.58 -3.54
N THR A 32 6.65 -8.26 -4.80
CA THR A 32 6.14 -7.05 -5.49
C THR A 32 4.74 -7.24 -6.11
N THR A 33 4.08 -8.35 -5.82
CA THR A 33 2.74 -8.67 -6.33
C THR A 33 1.80 -9.00 -5.17
N LEU A 34 0.61 -8.40 -5.19
CA LEU A 34 -0.48 -8.66 -4.23
C LEU A 34 -1.82 -8.66 -4.97
N THR A 35 -2.66 -9.63 -4.66
CA THR A 35 -4.05 -9.68 -5.14
C THR A 35 -4.98 -9.20 -4.03
N LEU A 36 -5.78 -8.17 -4.30
CA LEU A 36 -6.83 -7.69 -3.40
C LEU A 36 -8.18 -8.22 -3.88
N SER A 37 -8.87 -8.99 -3.04
CA SER A 37 -10.23 -9.49 -3.28
C SER A 37 -11.29 -8.54 -2.72
N GLU A 38 -12.57 -8.82 -3.00
CA GLU A 38 -13.71 -8.13 -2.37
C GLU A 38 -13.68 -6.60 -2.56
N GLN A 39 -13.29 -6.16 -3.75
CA GLN A 39 -13.43 -4.76 -4.13
C GLN A 39 -14.90 -4.48 -4.44
N GLU A 40 -15.46 -3.45 -3.81
CA GLU A 40 -16.84 -3.04 -4.07
C GLU A 40 -16.96 -2.52 -5.50
N ASN A 41 -17.93 -3.05 -6.24
CA ASN A 41 -18.27 -2.54 -7.58
C ASN A 41 -18.85 -1.12 -7.47
N ASP A 42 -18.77 -0.36 -8.58
CA ASP A 42 -19.25 1.03 -8.68
C ASP A 42 -18.52 2.04 -7.78
N LYS A 43 -17.44 1.64 -7.12
CA LYS A 43 -16.54 2.52 -6.38
C LYS A 43 -15.23 2.72 -7.13
N ARG A 44 -14.71 3.95 -7.06
CA ARG A 44 -13.38 4.31 -7.52
C ARG A 44 -12.45 4.37 -6.33
N PHE A 45 -11.31 3.69 -6.45
CA PHE A 45 -10.32 3.62 -5.38
C PHE A 45 -8.96 4.09 -5.90
N ALA A 46 -8.28 4.92 -5.12
CA ALA A 46 -6.87 5.18 -5.30
C ALA A 46 -6.06 4.21 -4.43
N TYR A 47 -5.02 3.61 -4.99
CA TYR A 47 -4.12 2.68 -4.31
C TYR A 47 -2.71 3.24 -4.25
N ARG A 48 -2.01 2.98 -3.15
CA ARG A 48 -0.58 3.27 -3.00
C ARG A 48 0.12 2.15 -2.23
N VAL A 49 1.45 2.11 -2.33
CA VAL A 49 2.28 1.13 -1.63
C VAL A 49 3.20 1.82 -0.66
N VAL A 50 3.38 1.24 0.53
CA VAL A 50 4.32 1.67 1.56
C VAL A 50 5.34 0.55 1.76
N ALA A 51 6.61 0.85 1.59
CA ALA A 51 7.69 -0.10 1.88
C ALA A 51 7.90 -0.19 3.40
N VAL A 52 8.13 -1.39 3.91
CA VAL A 52 8.32 -1.67 5.34
C VAL A 52 9.64 -2.39 5.56
N ASN A 53 10.41 -1.94 6.54
CA ASN A 53 11.63 -2.62 7.00
C ASN A 53 11.71 -2.62 8.54
N LYS A 54 12.85 -3.04 9.10
CA LYS A 54 13.05 -3.09 10.56
C LYS A 54 12.97 -1.73 11.26
N ALA A 55 13.15 -0.63 10.53
CA ALA A 55 13.00 0.73 11.05
C ALA A 55 11.53 1.18 11.11
N GLY A 56 10.65 0.54 10.32
CA GLY A 56 9.25 0.89 10.20
C GLY A 56 8.81 1.10 8.75
N GLU A 57 7.81 1.96 8.59
CA GLU A 57 7.22 2.32 7.30
C GLU A 57 7.99 3.47 6.65
N GLY A 58 8.26 3.35 5.35
CA GLY A 58 8.81 4.42 4.53
C GLY A 58 7.75 5.38 4.00
N GLU A 59 8.17 6.29 3.12
CA GLU A 59 7.22 7.13 2.38
C GLU A 59 6.34 6.29 1.45
N ALA A 60 5.08 6.70 1.31
CA ALA A 60 4.16 6.07 0.39
C ALA A 60 4.52 6.42 -1.06
N SER A 61 4.28 5.49 -1.98
CA SER A 61 4.40 5.72 -3.41
C SER A 61 3.43 6.79 -3.91
N ASN A 62 3.59 7.17 -5.18
CA ASN A 62 2.49 7.77 -5.93
C ASN A 62 1.27 6.84 -5.92
N SER A 63 0.08 7.44 -6.01
CA SER A 63 -1.16 6.69 -6.07
C SER A 63 -1.61 6.41 -7.50
N VAL A 64 -2.26 5.26 -7.73
CA VAL A 64 -2.94 4.91 -8.98
C VAL A 64 -4.45 4.82 -8.72
N LEU A 65 -5.24 5.49 -9.56
CA LEU A 65 -6.70 5.38 -9.54
C LEU A 65 -7.12 4.14 -10.34
N ALA A 66 -7.90 3.25 -9.72
CA ALA A 66 -8.55 2.14 -10.40
C ALA A 66 -10.07 2.33 -10.41
N VAL A 67 -10.67 1.94 -11.52
CA VAL A 67 -12.12 1.96 -11.76
C VAL A 67 -12.49 0.52 -12.12
N PHE A 68 -13.41 -0.07 -11.36
CA PHE A 68 -13.87 -1.44 -11.53
C PHE A 68 -15.33 -1.47 -11.94
#